data_AF-A0A0V8T9J2-F1
#
_entry.id   AF-A0A0V8T9J2-F1
#
_cell.length_a   1.000
_cell.length_b   1.000
_cell.length_c   1.000
_cell.angle_alpha   90.00
_cell.angle_beta   90.00
_cell.angle_gamma   90.00
#
_symmetry.space_group_name_H-M   'P 1'
#
loop_
_entity.id
_entity.type
_entity.pdbx_description
1 polymer ?
#
loop_
_entity_poly.entity_id
_entity_poly.type
_entity_poly.pdbx_seq_one_letter_code
_entity_poly.pdbx_strand_id
1 'polypeptide(L)'
;MSGDLSARLDAALRRQEQHEDGVRPDPAVLAELHARVARARRGRTASYAAVAAAAVGVLGVAGWFGLRHDTTPLPAHTPTPAPSATPTPTPGPTTTAPAPESTPPSTPVSVAGMPPLLALPDGALDAAGPGWTLLGYGPLVYDGPARQVLALSAPTGELYLVREDERPIDVVRWDGGRAVRATSWLDDGAGTRTPVVGEYDLVTGELVPDDRISATDRFLSLLPSGDELWFRPVPGGAAGADGVPSAEGRLRLVPREGEPRVVTTLDLPGSVVVSPDGARAVVEEAPGTGREVVDLATGARTPLAIPPGRGCDVVAWLDATSILATCRDDVAPTGERQYLEDLNARVVRFDVRTGGSQKVRDVVAGDLVPARGRWLQDGSLVVGRAPLTRAFADCFDVCWGGAYLWSAGSMTPVTPAEPLPDDICSARPGGDGLLVRTGYLSCYEEPGSSSQVWSVDLASGAVRPVGPTLGEAGALGVAWAAEPGDSGSW
;
A
#
# COMPACT_ATOMS: atom_id res chain seq x y z
N MET A 1 40.07 -37.04 19.71
CA MET A 1 39.00 -36.74 18.75
C MET A 1 39.00 -35.30 18.22
N SER A 2 39.80 -34.36 18.77
CA SER A 2 39.89 -32.96 18.28
C SER A 2 40.65 -32.77 16.96
N GLY A 3 41.51 -33.72 16.57
CA GLY A 3 42.30 -33.62 15.33
C GLY A 3 41.49 -33.77 14.03
N ASP A 4 40.41 -34.55 14.03
CA ASP A 4 39.57 -34.77 12.83
C ASP A 4 38.69 -33.55 12.52
N LEU A 5 38.17 -32.88 13.55
CA LEU A 5 37.36 -31.66 13.37
C LEU A 5 38.20 -30.51 12.80
N SER A 6 39.41 -30.30 13.32
CA SER A 6 40.31 -29.23 12.86
C SER A 6 40.74 -29.44 11.40
N ALA A 7 41.04 -30.69 11.02
CA ALA A 7 41.40 -31.04 9.64
C ALA A 7 40.24 -30.83 8.66
N ARG A 8 38.99 -31.11 9.07
CA ARG A 8 37.81 -30.88 8.23
C ARG A 8 37.49 -29.39 8.07
N LEU A 9 37.67 -28.59 9.12
CA LEU A 9 37.51 -27.14 9.06
C LEU A 9 38.58 -26.50 8.14
N ASP A 10 39.85 -26.88 8.27
CA ASP A 10 40.91 -26.38 7.39
C ASP A 10 40.71 -26.77 5.92
N ALA A 11 40.13 -27.94 5.67
CA ALA A 11 39.82 -28.41 4.31
C ALA A 11 38.57 -27.74 3.72
N ALA A 12 37.64 -27.28 4.57
CA ALA A 12 36.49 -26.49 4.16
C ALA A 12 36.91 -25.03 3.86
N LEU A 13 37.71 -24.43 4.75
CA LEU A 13 38.29 -23.08 4.57
C LEU A 13 39.10 -22.99 3.27
N ARG A 14 40.00 -23.94 3.01
CA ARG A 14 40.79 -23.93 1.77
C ARG A 14 39.94 -24.10 0.50
N ARG A 15 38.85 -24.86 0.56
CA ARG A 15 37.91 -24.98 -0.56
C ARG A 15 37.13 -23.69 -0.78
N GLN A 16 36.78 -22.99 0.29
CA GLN A 16 36.13 -21.70 0.20
C GLN A 16 37.08 -20.63 -0.33
N GLU A 17 38.33 -20.55 0.16
CA GLU A 17 39.34 -19.63 -0.37
C GLU A 17 39.61 -19.86 -1.86
N GLN A 18 39.75 -21.12 -2.29
CA GLN A 18 39.92 -21.45 -3.71
C GLN A 18 38.68 -21.10 -4.55
N HIS A 19 37.48 -21.24 -3.99
CA HIS A 19 36.25 -20.84 -4.66
C HIS A 19 36.16 -19.30 -4.77
N GLU A 20 36.47 -18.57 -3.70
CA GLU A 20 36.48 -17.11 -3.69
C GLU A 20 37.53 -16.53 -4.65
N ASP A 21 38.73 -17.13 -4.72
CA ASP A 21 39.76 -16.71 -5.68
C ASP A 21 39.37 -17.02 -7.14
N GLY A 22 38.58 -18.07 -7.38
CA GLY A 22 38.05 -18.40 -8.71
C GLY A 22 36.85 -17.54 -9.13
N VAL A 23 36.14 -16.94 -8.18
CA VAL A 23 34.93 -16.12 -8.42
C VAL A 23 35.21 -14.62 -8.29
N ARG A 24 36.37 -14.24 -7.75
CA ARG A 24 36.83 -12.84 -7.73
C ARG A 24 36.85 -12.31 -9.17
N PRO A 25 35.98 -11.33 -9.49
CA PRO A 25 35.97 -10.77 -10.83
C PRO A 25 37.32 -10.11 -11.11
N ASP A 26 37.79 -10.23 -12.35
CA ASP A 26 39.02 -9.56 -12.79
C ASP A 26 38.99 -8.08 -12.36
N PRO A 27 40.04 -7.57 -11.68
CA PRO A 27 40.15 -6.17 -11.29
C PRO A 27 39.87 -5.19 -12.44
N ALA A 28 40.17 -5.57 -13.69
CA ALA A 28 39.84 -4.77 -14.87
C ALA A 28 38.32 -4.69 -15.11
N VAL A 29 37.58 -5.79 -14.91
CA VAL A 29 36.12 -5.84 -15.01
C VAL A 29 35.48 -5.03 -13.88
N LEU A 30 36.00 -5.11 -12.65
CA LEU A 30 35.55 -4.27 -11.54
C LEU A 30 35.84 -2.78 -11.78
N ALA A 31 37.02 -2.44 -12.30
CA ALA A 31 37.37 -1.06 -12.65
C ALA A 31 36.48 -0.53 -13.78
N GLU A 32 36.17 -1.35 -14.78
CA GLU A 32 35.24 -0.98 -15.86
C GLU A 32 33.81 -0.79 -15.32
N LEU A 33 33.35 -1.69 -14.45
CA LEU A 33 32.05 -1.57 -13.79
C LEU A 33 32.00 -0.28 -12.95
N HIS A 34 33.02 0.00 -12.13
CA HIS A 34 33.11 1.23 -11.35
C HIS A 34 33.13 2.48 -12.24
N ALA A 35 33.87 2.45 -13.35
CA ALA A 35 33.88 3.56 -14.31
C ALA A 35 32.51 3.75 -14.97
N ARG A 36 31.80 2.66 -15.29
CA ARG A 36 30.46 2.67 -15.88
C ARG A 36 29.43 3.21 -14.88
N VAL A 37 29.48 2.77 -13.61
CA VAL A 37 28.65 3.27 -12.51
C VAL A 37 28.95 4.74 -12.21
N ALA A 38 30.22 5.14 -12.14
CA ALA A 38 30.61 6.53 -11.92
C ALA A 38 30.13 7.44 -13.07
N ARG A 39 30.21 6.97 -14.32
CA ARG A 39 29.70 7.70 -15.49
C ARG A 39 28.17 7.81 -15.46
N ALA A 40 27.47 6.73 -15.10
CA ALA A 40 26.02 6.73 -14.93
C ALA A 40 25.56 7.68 -13.82
N ARG A 41 26.24 7.67 -12.66
CA ARG A 41 25.97 8.59 -11.54
C ARG A 41 26.13 10.04 -11.95
N ARG A 42 27.24 10.40 -12.63
CA ARG A 42 27.45 11.78 -13.15
C ARG A 42 26.38 12.21 -14.15
N GLY A 43 25.93 11.28 -15.01
CA GLY A 43 24.84 11.52 -15.95
C GLY A 43 23.51 11.82 -15.24
N ARG A 44 23.16 11.03 -14.21
CA ARG A 44 21.96 11.24 -13.38
C ARG A 44 22.00 12.59 -12.65
N THR A 45 23.14 12.98 -12.06
CA THR A 45 23.24 14.29 -11.37
C THR A 45 23.05 15.47 -12.33
N ALA A 46 23.57 15.35 -13.56
CA ALA A 46 23.39 16.37 -14.59
C ALA A 46 21.92 16.47 -15.07
N SER A 47 21.22 15.35 -15.22
CA SER A 47 19.80 15.36 -15.60
C SER A 47 18.90 15.93 -14.50
N TYR A 48 19.16 15.63 -13.22
CA TYR A 48 18.40 16.22 -12.11
C TYR A 48 18.62 17.74 -12.01
N ALA A 49 19.85 18.22 -12.21
CA ALA A 49 20.14 19.65 -12.25
C ALA A 49 19.42 20.35 -13.42
N ALA A 50 19.35 19.72 -14.60
CA ALA A 50 18.64 20.27 -15.75
C ALA A 50 17.11 20.33 -15.54
N VAL A 51 16.51 19.29 -14.95
CA VAL A 51 15.08 19.25 -14.61
C VAL A 51 14.75 20.27 -13.52
N ALA A 52 15.58 20.39 -12.48
CA ALA A 52 15.40 21.39 -11.44
C ALA A 52 15.49 22.82 -12.00
N ALA A 53 16.44 23.09 -12.90
CA ALA A 53 16.55 24.38 -13.58
C ALA A 53 15.33 24.68 -14.46
N ALA A 54 14.81 23.68 -15.18
CA ALA A 54 13.59 23.81 -15.99
C ALA A 54 12.35 24.05 -15.12
N ALA A 55 12.20 23.35 -14.00
CA ALA A 55 11.09 23.52 -13.06
C ALA A 55 11.10 24.90 -12.41
N VAL A 56 12.27 25.40 -11.97
CA VAL A 56 12.42 26.78 -11.45
C VAL A 56 12.11 27.81 -12.53
N GLY A 57 12.50 27.56 -13.79
CA GLY A 57 12.13 28.41 -14.93
C GLY A 57 10.62 28.47 -15.17
N VAL A 58 9.94 27.33 -15.16
CA VAL A 58 8.47 27.26 -15.37
C VAL A 58 7.72 27.91 -14.21
N LEU A 59 8.12 27.67 -12.96
CA LEU A 59 7.51 28.31 -11.78
C LEU A 59 7.76 29.82 -11.76
N GLY A 60 8.95 30.27 -12.17
CA GLY A 60 9.27 31.70 -12.31
C GLY A 60 8.40 32.39 -13.37
N VAL A 61 8.18 31.75 -14.52
CA VAL A 61 7.33 32.30 -15.59
C VAL A 61 5.85 32.26 -15.20
N ALA A 62 5.37 31.17 -14.58
CA ALA A 62 3.98 31.05 -14.11
C ALA A 62 3.66 32.06 -12.99
N GLY A 63 4.58 32.28 -12.05
CA GLY A 63 4.44 33.31 -11.02
C GLY A 63 4.42 34.73 -11.59
N TRP A 64 5.23 35.01 -12.62
CA TRP A 64 5.28 36.33 -13.26
C TRP A 64 4.03 36.66 -14.08
N PHE A 65 3.45 35.68 -14.77
CA PHE A 65 2.22 35.89 -15.56
C PHE A 65 0.93 35.72 -14.74
N GLY A 66 0.93 34.94 -13.66
CA GLY A 66 -0.23 34.72 -12.78
C GLY A 66 -0.57 35.90 -11.86
N LEU A 67 0.40 36.77 -11.55
CA LEU A 67 0.19 37.94 -10.68
C LEU A 67 -0.45 39.16 -11.39
N ARG A 68 -0.82 39.05 -12.67
CA ARG A 68 -1.55 40.08 -13.41
C ARG A 68 -3.02 39.73 -13.61
N HIS A 69 -3.70 39.26 -12.57
CA HIS A 69 -5.17 39.17 -12.61
C HIS A 69 -5.80 40.54 -12.37
N ASP A 70 -6.65 40.92 -13.31
CA ASP A 70 -7.47 42.11 -13.35
C ASP A 70 -8.19 42.34 -12.02
N THR A 71 -7.77 43.38 -11.31
CA THR A 71 -8.55 43.99 -10.23
C THR A 71 -9.70 44.79 -10.86
N THR A 72 -10.69 44.08 -11.40
CA THR A 72 -11.97 44.71 -11.73
C THR A 72 -12.70 44.91 -10.40
N PRO A 73 -12.88 46.15 -9.91
CA PRO A 73 -13.55 46.39 -8.64
C PRO A 73 -14.99 45.89 -8.72
N LEU A 74 -15.37 44.95 -7.85
CA LEU A 74 -16.77 44.56 -7.69
C LEU A 74 -17.59 45.78 -7.27
N PRO A 75 -18.83 45.94 -7.75
CA PRO A 75 -19.71 47.04 -7.35
C PRO A 75 -19.98 46.98 -5.85
N ALA A 76 -19.82 48.13 -5.19
CA ALA A 76 -20.07 48.29 -3.77
C ALA A 76 -21.53 47.96 -3.42
N HIS A 77 -21.73 46.96 -2.56
CA HIS A 77 -23.03 46.67 -1.99
C HIS A 77 -23.36 47.73 -0.93
N THR A 78 -24.41 48.51 -1.19
CA THR A 78 -25.02 49.47 -0.26
C THR A 78 -25.69 48.70 0.88
N PRO A 79 -25.30 48.89 2.15
CA PRO A 79 -26.02 48.28 3.28
C PRO A 79 -27.33 49.02 3.54
N THR A 80 -28.45 48.28 3.53
CA THR A 80 -29.75 48.71 4.05
C THR A 80 -29.75 48.53 5.57
N PRO A 81 -30.03 49.56 6.40
CA PRO A 81 -30.21 49.38 7.82
C PRO A 81 -31.66 48.96 8.12
N ALA A 82 -31.82 47.85 8.83
CA ALA A 82 -33.04 47.55 9.58
C ALA A 82 -32.63 47.14 11.00
N PRO A 83 -32.90 47.97 12.03
CA PRO A 83 -32.73 47.56 13.41
C PRO A 83 -33.91 46.68 13.79
N SER A 84 -33.65 45.40 14.07
CA SER A 84 -34.55 44.57 14.86
C SER A 84 -33.83 44.22 16.14
N ALA A 85 -34.37 44.72 17.25
CA ALA A 85 -33.85 44.46 18.58
C ALA A 85 -33.99 42.97 18.91
N THR A 86 -32.90 42.23 18.77
CA THR A 86 -32.78 40.88 19.32
C THR A 86 -32.66 41.00 20.85
N PRO A 87 -33.51 40.32 21.63
CA PRO A 87 -33.39 40.31 23.08
C PRO A 87 -32.02 39.76 23.48
N THR A 88 -31.31 40.51 24.33
CA THR A 88 -30.08 40.08 24.98
C THR A 88 -30.35 38.75 25.69
N PRO A 89 -29.66 37.65 25.34
CA PRO A 89 -29.80 36.40 26.07
C PRO A 89 -29.33 36.62 27.51
N THR A 90 -30.22 36.35 28.45
CA THR A 90 -29.90 36.24 29.88
C THR A 90 -28.69 35.32 30.06
N PRO A 91 -27.66 35.70 30.83
CA PRO A 91 -26.53 34.82 31.11
C PRO A 91 -27.05 33.53 31.73
N GLY A 92 -26.98 32.44 30.96
CA GLY A 92 -27.21 31.10 31.48
C GLY A 92 -26.20 30.81 32.59
N PRO A 93 -26.55 29.96 33.57
CA PRO A 93 -25.65 29.63 34.67
C PRO A 93 -24.31 29.19 34.08
N THR A 94 -23.22 29.82 34.54
CA THR A 94 -21.85 29.38 34.27
C THR A 94 -21.73 27.97 34.79
N THR A 95 -21.99 26.98 33.94
CA THR A 95 -21.69 25.57 34.21
C THR A 95 -20.18 25.50 34.30
N THR A 96 -19.65 25.46 35.52
CA THR A 96 -18.25 25.17 35.79
C THR A 96 -17.93 23.87 35.07
N ALA A 97 -17.26 23.95 33.92
CA ALA A 97 -16.77 22.78 33.22
C ALA A 97 -15.92 21.99 34.22
N PRO A 98 -16.19 20.70 34.44
CA PRO A 98 -15.38 19.89 35.35
C PRO A 98 -13.92 20.06 34.93
N ALA A 99 -13.06 20.34 35.91
CA ALA A 99 -11.63 20.50 35.67
C ALA A 99 -11.16 19.25 34.90
N PRO A 100 -10.37 19.41 33.81
CA PRO A 100 -9.90 18.27 33.05
C PRO A 100 -9.17 17.33 34.01
N GLU A 101 -9.69 16.11 34.13
CA GLU A 101 -9.10 15.07 34.95
C GLU A 101 -7.67 14.85 34.43
N SER A 102 -6.67 15.02 35.30
CA SER A 102 -5.28 14.90 34.89
C SER A 102 -5.02 13.46 34.49
N THR A 103 -4.86 13.20 33.19
CA THR A 103 -4.43 11.90 32.69
C THR A 103 -3.09 11.56 33.34
N PRO A 104 -2.96 10.38 33.98
CA PRO A 104 -1.69 9.98 34.57
C PRO A 104 -0.59 9.97 33.49
N PRO A 105 0.66 10.34 33.83
CA PRO A 105 1.75 10.32 32.87
C PRO A 105 1.99 8.91 32.34
N SER A 106 2.09 8.76 31.02
CA SER A 106 2.35 7.47 30.37
C SER A 106 3.75 6.95 30.72
N THR A 107 3.84 5.69 31.10
CA THR A 107 5.12 5.04 31.46
C THR A 107 5.81 4.53 30.20
N PRO A 108 7.10 4.84 29.95
CA PRO A 108 7.86 4.24 28.85
C PRO A 108 8.01 2.72 28.99
N VAL A 109 7.89 2.00 27.87
CA VAL A 109 8.10 0.55 27.74
C VAL A 109 9.17 0.29 26.69
N SER A 110 10.13 -0.55 27.04
CA SER A 110 11.24 -0.90 26.15
C SER A 110 11.01 -2.29 25.56
N VAL A 111 10.90 -2.36 24.24
CA VAL A 111 10.80 -3.61 23.49
C VAL A 111 12.04 -3.77 22.64
N ALA A 112 12.69 -4.93 22.70
CA ALA A 112 13.92 -5.17 21.95
C ALA A 112 13.70 -4.98 20.44
N GLY A 113 14.55 -4.16 19.82
CA GLY A 113 14.47 -3.84 18.40
C GLY A 113 13.42 -2.79 18.02
N MET A 114 12.70 -2.21 18.99
CA MET A 114 11.69 -1.15 18.80
C MET A 114 12.19 0.19 19.37
N PRO A 115 11.59 1.34 18.99
CA PRO A 115 11.88 2.60 19.66
C PRO A 115 11.25 2.56 21.07
N PRO A 116 11.54 3.52 21.96
CA PRO A 116 10.78 3.66 23.20
C PRO A 116 9.28 3.78 22.88
N LEU A 117 8.49 2.84 23.42
CA LEU A 117 7.03 2.86 23.34
C LEU A 117 6.48 3.39 24.66
N LEU A 118 5.20 3.73 24.69
CA LEU A 118 4.46 4.06 25.91
C LEU A 118 3.58 2.87 26.32
N ALA A 119 3.33 2.72 27.62
CA ALA A 119 2.32 1.79 28.11
C ALA A 119 0.95 2.24 27.61
N LEU A 120 0.16 1.31 27.04
CA LEU A 120 -1.18 1.59 26.55
C LEU A 120 -2.11 2.01 27.72
N PRO A 121 -2.69 3.22 27.69
CA PRO A 121 -3.65 3.64 28.70
C PRO A 121 -4.92 2.79 28.67
N ASP A 122 -5.54 2.60 29.83
CA ASP A 122 -6.83 1.93 29.92
C ASP A 122 -7.87 2.64 29.04
N GLY A 123 -8.59 1.87 28.23
CA GLY A 123 -9.60 2.39 27.30
C GLY A 123 -9.04 3.05 26.03
N ALA A 124 -7.72 3.14 25.83
CA ALA A 124 -7.15 3.75 24.62
C ALA A 124 -7.57 3.05 23.33
N LEU A 125 -7.68 1.71 23.35
CA LEU A 125 -8.20 0.94 22.20
C LEU A 125 -9.66 1.26 21.92
N ASP A 126 -10.49 1.40 22.96
CA ASP A 126 -11.91 1.75 22.83
C ASP A 126 -12.12 3.20 22.37
N ALA A 127 -11.15 4.09 22.68
CA ALA A 127 -11.12 5.48 22.25
C ALA A 127 -10.46 5.67 20.87
N ALA A 128 -9.90 4.61 20.27
CA ALA A 128 -9.23 4.70 18.98
C ALA A 128 -10.26 4.98 17.88
N GLY A 129 -10.11 6.14 17.24
CA GLY A 129 -10.97 6.63 16.15
C GLY A 129 -10.15 7.20 14.99
N PRO A 130 -10.71 8.15 14.22
CA PRO A 130 -9.98 8.80 13.12
C PRO A 130 -8.58 9.30 13.53
N GLY A 131 -7.59 9.04 12.69
CA GLY A 131 -6.18 9.40 12.91
C GLY A 131 -5.38 8.43 13.80
N TRP A 132 -6.03 7.46 14.42
CA TRP A 132 -5.34 6.35 15.10
C TRP A 132 -4.96 5.26 14.08
N THR A 133 -3.80 4.66 14.25
CA THR A 133 -3.33 3.57 13.38
C THR A 133 -2.76 2.43 14.22
N LEU A 134 -3.26 1.22 14.00
CA LEU A 134 -2.67 0.00 14.53
C LEU A 134 -1.55 -0.47 13.59
N LEU A 135 -0.40 -0.82 14.14
CA LEU A 135 0.80 -1.21 13.42
C LEU A 135 1.24 -2.60 13.86
N GLY A 136 1.60 -3.44 12.90
CA GLY A 136 2.29 -4.71 13.14
C GLY A 136 3.75 -4.61 12.73
N TYR A 137 4.65 -4.74 13.69
CA TYR A 137 6.09 -4.81 13.47
C TYR A 137 6.56 -6.25 13.50
N GLY A 138 7.14 -6.76 12.42
CA GLY A 138 7.60 -8.13 12.30
C GLY A 138 8.99 -8.24 11.68
N PRO A 139 9.61 -9.42 11.70
CA PRO A 139 10.87 -9.63 10.98
C PRO A 139 10.65 -9.44 9.48
N LEU A 140 11.52 -8.67 8.83
CA LEU A 140 11.50 -8.49 7.37
C LEU A 140 11.97 -9.74 6.61
N VAL A 141 12.63 -10.67 7.31
CA VAL A 141 13.11 -11.95 6.78
C VAL A 141 12.39 -13.08 7.51
N TYR A 142 11.67 -13.93 6.77
CA TYR A 142 10.80 -14.99 7.32
C TYR A 142 11.54 -16.12 8.07
N ASP A 143 12.87 -16.14 8.04
CA ASP A 143 13.68 -17.22 8.63
C ASP A 143 13.92 -17.08 10.15
N GLY A 144 13.37 -16.03 10.78
CA GLY A 144 13.47 -15.79 12.23
C GLY A 144 12.30 -16.33 13.06
N PRO A 145 12.41 -16.33 14.40
CA PRO A 145 11.24 -16.54 15.27
C PRO A 145 10.18 -15.50 14.91
N ALA A 146 8.91 -15.94 14.79
CA ALA A 146 7.80 -15.13 14.31
C ALA A 146 7.27 -14.15 15.38
N ARG A 147 8.18 -13.46 16.08
CA ARG A 147 7.79 -12.43 17.04
C ARG A 147 7.27 -11.21 16.30
N GLN A 148 6.11 -10.74 16.70
CA GLN A 148 5.49 -9.53 16.21
C GLN A 148 5.19 -8.58 17.36
N VAL A 149 5.43 -7.29 17.16
CA VAL A 149 5.08 -6.24 18.11
C VAL A 149 3.90 -5.47 17.51
N LEU A 150 2.79 -5.47 18.23
CA LEU A 150 1.62 -4.67 17.92
C LEU A 150 1.74 -3.33 18.65
N ALA A 151 1.66 -2.23 17.92
CA ALA A 151 1.68 -0.88 18.48
C ALA A 151 0.51 -0.05 17.95
N LEU A 152 0.04 0.88 18.78
CA LEU A 152 -1.02 1.81 18.45
C LEU A 152 -0.43 3.22 18.36
N SER A 153 -0.52 3.82 17.17
CA SER A 153 -0.09 5.20 16.90
C SER A 153 -1.26 6.14 17.11
N ALA A 154 -1.12 7.08 18.04
CA ALA A 154 -2.09 8.14 18.25
C ALA A 154 -1.96 9.24 17.19
N PRO A 155 -3.00 10.07 16.99
CA PRO A 155 -2.92 11.26 16.13
C PRO A 155 -1.80 12.23 16.53
N THR A 156 -1.41 12.23 17.82
CA THR A 156 -0.29 13.01 18.38
C THR A 156 1.09 12.50 17.96
N GLY A 157 1.17 11.31 17.33
CA GLY A 157 2.43 10.63 16.99
C GLY A 157 3.00 9.77 18.12
N GLU A 158 2.36 9.74 19.28
CA GLU A 158 2.72 8.84 20.36
C GLU A 158 2.47 7.39 19.96
N LEU A 159 3.37 6.49 20.37
CA LEU A 159 3.29 5.06 20.09
C LEU A 159 3.11 4.28 21.37
N TYR A 160 2.01 3.54 21.45
CA TYR A 160 1.64 2.71 22.59
C TYR A 160 1.91 1.24 22.27
N LEU A 161 2.61 0.54 23.16
CA LEU A 161 2.73 -0.92 23.05
C LEU A 161 1.36 -1.53 23.33
N VAL A 162 0.77 -2.18 22.32
CA VAL A 162 -0.46 -2.95 22.49
C VAL A 162 -0.12 -4.33 23.02
N ARG A 163 0.78 -5.03 22.31
CA ARG A 163 1.15 -6.41 22.64
C ARG A 163 2.42 -6.86 21.94
N GLU A 164 3.08 -7.85 22.50
CA GLU A 164 4.06 -8.70 21.81
C GLU A 164 3.44 -10.09 21.62
N ASP A 165 3.42 -10.60 20.38
CA ASP A 165 2.94 -11.94 20.07
C ASP A 165 4.09 -12.76 19.45
N GLU A 166 4.06 -14.07 19.67
CA GLU A 166 5.02 -15.01 19.08
C GLU A 166 4.52 -15.59 17.75
N ARG A 167 3.27 -15.27 17.39
CA ARG A 167 2.64 -15.64 16.13
C ARG A 167 2.63 -14.44 15.19
N PRO A 168 2.85 -14.67 13.88
CA PRO A 168 2.61 -13.64 12.89
C PRO A 168 1.09 -13.47 12.75
N ILE A 169 0.66 -12.22 12.84
CA ILE A 169 -0.72 -11.77 12.67
C ILE A 169 -0.73 -10.85 11.46
N ASP A 170 -1.61 -11.13 10.52
CA ASP A 170 -1.93 -10.24 9.40
C ASP A 170 -3.34 -9.68 9.61
N VAL A 171 -3.42 -8.39 9.90
CA VAL A 171 -4.72 -7.74 10.13
C VAL A 171 -5.48 -7.63 8.81
N VAL A 172 -6.66 -8.24 8.80
CA VAL A 172 -7.62 -8.18 7.70
C VAL A 172 -8.43 -6.90 7.79
N ARG A 173 -8.91 -6.56 9.00
CA ARG A 173 -9.77 -5.41 9.28
C ARG A 173 -9.64 -5.00 10.74
N TRP A 174 -9.69 -3.70 11.01
CA TRP A 174 -9.84 -3.16 12.35
C TRP A 174 -10.86 -2.03 12.33
N ASP A 175 -11.92 -2.13 13.12
CA ASP A 175 -12.98 -1.10 13.18
C ASP A 175 -12.73 -0.07 14.29
N GLY A 176 -11.53 -0.06 14.89
CA GLY A 176 -11.32 0.51 16.22
C GLY A 176 -11.71 -0.47 17.33
N GLY A 177 -11.30 -0.18 18.57
CA GLY A 177 -11.58 -1.06 19.71
C GLY A 177 -10.55 -2.17 19.91
N ARG A 178 -10.92 -3.11 20.79
CA ARG A 178 -10.02 -4.14 21.35
C ARG A 178 -9.84 -5.39 20.51
N ALA A 179 -10.63 -5.57 19.45
CA ALA A 179 -10.57 -6.74 18.59
C ALA A 179 -10.26 -6.35 17.15
N VAL A 180 -9.47 -7.18 16.48
CA VAL A 180 -9.21 -7.09 15.04
C VAL A 180 -9.67 -8.35 14.36
N ARG A 181 -10.07 -8.23 13.11
CA ARG A 181 -10.12 -9.39 12.22
C ARG A 181 -8.71 -9.66 11.74
N ALA A 182 -8.21 -10.88 11.92
CA ALA A 182 -6.86 -11.21 11.49
C ALA A 182 -6.73 -12.63 10.96
N THR A 183 -5.69 -12.84 10.16
CA THR A 183 -5.13 -14.15 9.86
C THR A 183 -3.92 -14.36 10.77
N SER A 184 -3.85 -15.50 11.44
CA SER A 184 -2.69 -15.91 12.25
C SER A 184 -2.29 -17.33 11.87
N TRP A 185 -1.05 -17.71 12.14
CA TRP A 185 -0.61 -19.09 11.94
C TRP A 185 -0.59 -19.83 13.27
N LEU A 186 -1.35 -20.93 13.36
CA LEU A 186 -1.32 -21.83 14.51
C LEU A 186 -0.39 -23.01 14.18
N ASP A 187 0.48 -23.33 15.12
CA ASP A 187 1.27 -24.57 15.08
C ASP A 187 0.38 -25.72 15.56
N ASP A 188 0.28 -26.78 14.78
CA ASP A 188 -0.47 -27.99 15.13
C ASP A 188 0.30 -28.91 16.11
N GLY A 189 1.49 -28.49 16.56
CA GLY A 189 2.39 -29.25 17.41
C GLY A 189 3.19 -30.31 16.66
N ALA A 190 2.88 -30.54 15.37
CA ALA A 190 3.67 -31.36 14.46
C ALA A 190 4.64 -30.50 13.62
N GLY A 191 4.71 -29.19 13.89
CA GLY A 191 5.53 -28.23 13.14
C GLY A 191 4.86 -27.76 11.84
N THR A 192 3.59 -28.13 11.60
CA THR A 192 2.84 -27.58 10.47
C THR A 192 2.11 -26.33 10.94
N ARG A 193 2.37 -25.21 10.27
CA ARG A 193 1.64 -23.97 10.51
C ARG A 193 0.41 -23.93 9.63
N THR A 194 -0.76 -23.91 10.25
CA THR A 194 -2.04 -23.75 9.55
C THR A 194 -2.53 -22.32 9.74
N PRO A 195 -2.82 -21.57 8.67
CA PRO A 195 -3.44 -20.26 8.80
C PRO A 195 -4.86 -20.39 9.35
N VAL A 196 -5.19 -19.54 10.31
CA VAL A 196 -6.50 -19.43 10.94
C VAL A 196 -6.94 -17.99 10.84
N VAL A 197 -8.15 -17.78 10.33
CA VAL A 197 -8.80 -16.47 10.28
C VAL A 197 -9.79 -16.39 11.42
N GLY A 198 -9.81 -15.27 12.14
CA GLY A 198 -10.67 -15.11 13.29
C GLY A 198 -10.69 -13.69 13.84
N GLU A 199 -11.42 -13.52 14.94
CA GLU A 199 -11.34 -12.32 15.77
C GLU A 199 -10.19 -12.48 16.76
N TYR A 200 -9.25 -11.55 16.73
CA TYR A 200 -8.09 -11.50 17.60
C TYR A 200 -8.27 -10.37 18.62
N ASP A 201 -8.31 -10.71 19.91
CA ASP A 201 -8.34 -9.74 21.00
C ASP A 201 -6.94 -9.16 21.22
N LEU A 202 -6.77 -7.87 20.98
CA LEU A 202 -5.51 -7.15 21.07
C LEU A 202 -4.93 -7.10 22.49
N VAL A 203 -5.76 -7.29 23.52
CA VAL A 203 -5.35 -7.26 24.92
C VAL A 203 -4.98 -8.66 25.41
N THR A 204 -5.82 -9.65 25.18
CA THR A 204 -5.59 -11.03 25.68
C THR A 204 -4.72 -11.87 24.73
N GLY A 205 -4.68 -11.50 23.45
CA GLY A 205 -4.07 -12.25 22.35
C GLY A 205 -4.79 -13.55 22.03
N GLU A 206 -6.01 -13.71 22.53
CA GLU A 206 -6.87 -14.82 22.16
C GLU A 206 -7.34 -14.62 20.72
N LEU A 207 -7.21 -15.67 19.91
CA LEU A 207 -7.77 -15.72 18.57
C LEU A 207 -8.97 -16.66 18.61
N VAL A 208 -10.16 -16.12 18.37
CA VAL A 208 -11.39 -16.89 18.21
C VAL A 208 -11.56 -17.18 16.71
N PRO A 209 -11.36 -18.44 16.26
CA PRO A 209 -11.48 -18.80 14.85
C PRO A 209 -12.87 -18.52 14.30
N ASP A 210 -12.93 -18.16 13.02
CA ASP A 210 -14.18 -18.05 12.29
C ASP A 210 -14.36 -19.23 11.33
N ASP A 211 -15.20 -20.18 11.76
CA ASP A 211 -15.47 -21.42 11.05
C ASP A 211 -16.09 -21.22 9.65
N ARG A 212 -16.56 -20.00 9.34
CA ARG A 212 -17.08 -19.64 8.01
C ARG A 212 -15.97 -19.54 6.95
N ILE A 213 -14.73 -19.32 7.39
CA ILE A 213 -13.54 -19.10 6.56
C ILE A 213 -12.57 -20.28 6.72
N SER A 214 -12.10 -20.81 5.60
CA SER A 214 -11.14 -21.92 5.62
C SER A 214 -9.73 -21.38 5.68
N ALA A 215 -8.79 -22.17 6.22
CA ALA A 215 -7.36 -21.92 6.16
C ALA A 215 -6.84 -21.65 4.74
N THR A 216 -7.48 -22.18 3.70
CA THR A 216 -7.07 -21.96 2.31
C THR A 216 -7.71 -20.73 1.68
N ASP A 217 -8.66 -20.08 2.35
CA ASP A 217 -9.29 -18.87 1.85
C ASP A 217 -8.30 -17.71 1.90
N ARG A 218 -8.29 -16.91 0.83
CA ARG A 218 -7.45 -15.72 0.71
C ARG A 218 -8.32 -14.48 0.80
N PHE A 219 -7.98 -13.57 1.70
CA PHE A 219 -8.63 -12.27 1.75
C PHE A 219 -8.26 -11.48 0.49
N LEU A 220 -9.26 -10.83 -0.12
CA LEU A 220 -9.06 -10.02 -1.33
C LEU A 220 -9.31 -8.54 -1.06
N SER A 221 -10.41 -8.19 -0.38
CA SER A 221 -10.79 -6.80 -0.14
C SER A 221 -11.86 -6.69 0.95
N LEU A 222 -11.91 -5.53 1.59
CA LEU A 222 -13.04 -5.10 2.40
C LEU A 222 -14.01 -4.28 1.53
N LEU A 223 -15.31 -4.51 1.64
CA LEU A 223 -16.34 -3.68 1.00
C LEU A 223 -16.69 -2.47 1.88
N PRO A 224 -17.21 -1.37 1.30
CA PRO A 224 -17.74 -0.24 2.07
C PRO A 224 -18.86 -0.61 3.07
N SER A 225 -19.58 -1.71 2.83
CA SER A 225 -20.58 -2.25 3.77
C SER A 225 -19.97 -2.89 5.03
N GLY A 226 -18.64 -3.11 5.04
CA GLY A 226 -17.95 -3.91 6.05
C GLY A 226 -17.91 -5.41 5.73
N ASP A 227 -18.52 -5.86 4.63
CA ASP A 227 -18.45 -7.25 4.19
C ASP A 227 -17.06 -7.58 3.62
N GLU A 228 -16.60 -8.81 3.84
CA GLU A 228 -15.29 -9.25 3.40
C GLU A 228 -15.39 -10.05 2.09
N LEU A 229 -14.51 -9.75 1.13
CA LEU A 229 -14.39 -10.50 -0.11
C LEU A 229 -13.22 -11.48 -0.02
N TRP A 230 -13.53 -12.77 -0.20
CA TRP A 230 -12.58 -13.87 -0.06
C TRP A 230 -12.52 -14.73 -1.33
N PHE A 231 -11.37 -15.34 -1.59
CA PHE A 231 -11.21 -16.35 -2.62
C PHE A 231 -10.90 -17.71 -1.99
N ARG A 232 -11.71 -18.72 -2.31
CA ARG A 232 -11.50 -20.10 -1.88
C ARG A 232 -11.03 -20.96 -3.05
N PRO A 233 -9.76 -21.41 -3.09
CA PRO A 233 -9.29 -22.37 -4.07
C PRO A 233 -10.11 -23.67 -4.01
N VAL A 234 -10.47 -24.25 -5.15
CA VAL A 234 -11.06 -25.60 -5.21
C VAL A 234 -9.93 -26.62 -4.97
N PRO A 235 -10.05 -27.53 -3.99
CA PRO A 235 -9.06 -28.59 -3.80
C PRO A 235 -8.90 -29.45 -5.06
N GLY A 236 -7.66 -29.75 -5.43
CA GLY A 236 -7.35 -30.63 -6.57
C GLY A 236 -7.35 -29.96 -7.95
N GLY A 237 -7.36 -28.63 -8.02
CA GLY A 237 -7.08 -27.91 -9.26
C GLY A 237 -5.74 -28.35 -9.87
N ALA A 238 -5.71 -28.57 -11.18
CA ALA A 238 -4.50 -28.97 -11.88
C ALA A 238 -3.41 -27.89 -11.72
N ALA A 239 -2.16 -28.31 -11.57
CA ALA A 239 -1.04 -27.40 -11.74
C ALA A 239 -1.05 -26.87 -13.18
N GLY A 240 -0.92 -25.55 -13.34
CA GLY A 240 -0.66 -24.93 -14.63
C GLY A 240 0.65 -25.44 -15.22
N ALA A 241 0.89 -25.17 -16.50
CA ALA A 241 2.09 -25.61 -17.21
C ALA A 241 3.41 -25.04 -16.62
N ASP A 242 3.31 -23.98 -15.82
CA ASP A 242 4.38 -23.34 -15.06
C ASP A 242 4.58 -23.92 -13.65
N GLY A 243 3.80 -24.95 -13.27
CA GLY A 243 3.82 -25.54 -11.94
C GLY A 243 3.10 -24.70 -10.88
N VAL A 244 2.53 -23.55 -11.25
CA VAL A 244 1.66 -22.77 -10.36
C VAL A 244 0.26 -23.38 -10.49
N PRO A 245 -0.38 -23.83 -9.39
CA PRO A 245 -1.76 -24.29 -9.42
C PRO A 245 -2.65 -23.24 -10.08
N SER A 246 -3.18 -23.52 -11.28
CA SER A 246 -4.30 -22.76 -11.83
C SER A 246 -5.52 -23.21 -11.03
N ALA A 247 -5.63 -22.65 -9.84
CA ALA A 247 -6.68 -23.01 -8.92
C ALA A 247 -7.93 -22.26 -9.37
N GLU A 248 -8.78 -22.93 -10.15
CA GLU A 248 -10.20 -22.58 -10.16
C GLU A 248 -10.65 -22.44 -8.69
N GLY A 249 -11.37 -21.38 -8.39
CA GLY A 249 -11.81 -21.10 -7.03
C GLY A 249 -13.09 -20.31 -7.00
N ARG A 250 -13.61 -20.17 -5.79
CA ARG A 250 -14.89 -19.51 -5.52
C ARG A 250 -14.63 -18.15 -4.92
N LEU A 251 -15.12 -17.11 -5.58
CA LEU A 251 -15.24 -15.80 -4.97
C LEU A 251 -16.40 -15.83 -3.99
N ARG A 252 -16.14 -15.48 -2.72
CA ARG A 252 -17.10 -15.53 -1.63
C ARG A 252 -17.24 -14.15 -1.00
N LEU A 253 -18.48 -13.76 -0.72
CA LEU A 253 -18.77 -12.63 0.13
C LEU A 253 -19.08 -13.18 1.53
N VAL A 254 -18.34 -12.70 2.53
CA VAL A 254 -18.51 -13.05 3.95
C VAL A 254 -19.05 -11.82 4.65
N PRO A 255 -20.36 -11.75 4.95
CA PRO A 255 -20.91 -10.65 5.72
C PRO A 255 -20.37 -10.64 7.15
N ARG A 256 -20.38 -9.46 7.79
CA ARG A 256 -20.00 -9.33 9.21
C ARG A 256 -20.79 -10.33 10.07
N GLU A 257 -22.09 -10.39 9.87
CA GLU A 257 -23.00 -11.34 10.51
C GLU A 257 -23.72 -12.19 9.47
N GLY A 258 -23.80 -13.50 9.69
CA GLY A 258 -24.51 -14.44 8.83
C GLY A 258 -23.59 -15.33 7.99
N GLU A 259 -24.20 -16.09 7.08
CA GLU A 259 -23.53 -17.11 6.30
C GLU A 259 -22.82 -16.53 5.07
N PRO A 260 -21.59 -16.98 4.76
CA PRO A 260 -20.95 -16.61 3.51
C PRO A 260 -21.74 -17.11 2.31
N ARG A 261 -21.72 -16.34 1.23
CA ARG A 261 -22.28 -16.78 -0.06
C ARG A 261 -21.20 -16.82 -1.13
N VAL A 262 -21.29 -17.82 -2.02
CA VAL A 262 -20.50 -17.84 -3.24
C VAL A 262 -21.09 -16.80 -4.19
N VAL A 263 -20.26 -15.86 -4.63
CA VAL A 263 -20.60 -14.86 -5.64
C VAL A 263 -20.50 -15.49 -7.02
N THR A 264 -19.32 -16.04 -7.34
CA THR A 264 -19.06 -16.69 -8.64
C THR A 264 -17.85 -17.63 -8.53
N THR A 265 -17.58 -18.36 -9.61
CA THR A 265 -16.37 -19.19 -9.76
C THR A 265 -15.45 -18.52 -10.78
N LEU A 266 -14.15 -18.49 -10.50
CA LEU A 266 -13.13 -17.85 -11.33
C LEU A 266 -11.78 -18.53 -11.16
N ASP A 267 -10.89 -18.38 -12.14
CA ASP A 267 -9.49 -18.81 -12.02
C ASP A 267 -8.75 -17.91 -11.02
N LEU A 268 -7.76 -18.47 -10.31
CA LEU A 268 -6.99 -17.77 -9.27
C LEU A 268 -6.69 -16.32 -9.70
N PRO A 269 -7.28 -15.31 -9.03
CA PRO A 269 -7.18 -13.95 -9.50
C PRO A 269 -5.78 -13.43 -9.16
N GLY A 270 -5.15 -12.75 -10.13
CA GLY A 270 -3.92 -12.02 -9.91
C GLY A 270 -4.15 -10.76 -9.08
N SER A 271 -5.24 -10.04 -9.37
CA SER A 271 -5.67 -8.88 -8.60
C SER A 271 -7.20 -8.75 -8.57
N VAL A 272 -7.72 -8.17 -7.49
CA VAL A 272 -9.14 -7.83 -7.35
C VAL A 272 -9.25 -6.39 -6.87
N VAL A 273 -10.05 -5.58 -7.56
CA VAL A 273 -10.30 -4.19 -7.18
C VAL A 273 -11.81 -3.99 -7.04
N VAL A 274 -12.25 -3.63 -5.84
CA VAL A 274 -13.67 -3.38 -5.54
C VAL A 274 -14.06 -1.93 -5.87
N SER A 275 -15.25 -1.76 -6.41
CA SER A 275 -15.84 -0.45 -6.73
C SER A 275 -16.19 0.33 -5.47
N PRO A 276 -16.22 1.68 -5.52
CA PRO A 276 -16.45 2.51 -4.35
C PRO A 276 -17.81 2.31 -3.67
N ASP A 277 -18.81 1.80 -4.39
CA ASP A 277 -20.12 1.46 -3.84
C ASP A 277 -20.21 0.00 -3.35
N GLY A 278 -19.14 -0.78 -3.49
CA GLY A 278 -19.09 -2.19 -3.12
C GLY A 278 -19.95 -3.11 -3.99
N ALA A 279 -20.57 -2.62 -5.06
CA ALA A 279 -21.50 -3.42 -5.86
C ALA A 279 -20.78 -4.33 -6.87
N ARG A 280 -19.58 -3.96 -7.28
CA ARG A 280 -18.80 -4.63 -8.31
C ARG A 280 -17.35 -4.84 -7.91
N ALA A 281 -16.72 -5.85 -8.47
CA ALA A 281 -15.27 -6.03 -8.44
C ALA A 281 -14.74 -6.23 -9.86
N VAL A 282 -13.59 -5.64 -10.18
CA VAL A 282 -12.80 -6.05 -11.34
C VAL A 282 -11.90 -7.18 -10.88
N VAL A 283 -11.93 -8.29 -11.62
CA VAL A 283 -11.06 -9.42 -11.40
C VAL A 283 -10.11 -9.53 -12.59
N GLU A 284 -8.82 -9.47 -12.30
CA GLU A 284 -7.78 -9.83 -13.26
C GLU A 284 -7.47 -11.31 -13.04
N GLU A 285 -7.93 -12.15 -13.96
CA GLU A 285 -7.56 -13.56 -13.98
C GLU A 285 -6.10 -13.72 -14.47
N ALA A 286 -5.62 -14.96 -14.54
CA ALA A 286 -4.27 -15.27 -14.97
C ALA A 286 -3.86 -14.54 -16.27
N PRO A 287 -2.58 -14.23 -16.48
CA PRO A 287 -2.12 -13.51 -17.67
C PRO A 287 -2.68 -14.11 -18.97
N GLY A 288 -3.47 -13.31 -19.70
CA GLY A 288 -4.03 -13.69 -20.99
C GLY A 288 -5.48 -14.22 -20.98
N THR A 289 -6.13 -14.43 -19.82
CA THR A 289 -7.52 -14.94 -19.78
C THR A 289 -8.60 -13.84 -19.81
N GLY A 290 -8.17 -12.57 -19.90
CA GLY A 290 -9.08 -11.42 -19.96
C GLY A 290 -9.32 -10.80 -18.58
N ARG A 291 -10.16 -9.77 -18.54
CA ARG A 291 -10.48 -9.04 -17.31
C ARG A 291 -11.96 -8.82 -17.28
N GLU A 292 -12.55 -8.98 -16.11
CA GLU A 292 -13.99 -9.01 -16.00
C GLU A 292 -14.48 -8.22 -14.81
N VAL A 293 -15.66 -7.64 -14.98
CA VAL A 293 -16.42 -7.01 -13.91
C VAL A 293 -17.41 -8.02 -13.39
N VAL A 294 -17.29 -8.34 -12.11
CA VAL A 294 -18.21 -9.22 -11.38
C VAL A 294 -19.19 -8.34 -10.61
N ASP A 295 -20.49 -8.50 -10.88
CA ASP A 295 -21.55 -7.96 -10.03
C ASP A 295 -21.61 -8.79 -8.75
N LEU A 296 -21.27 -8.19 -7.62
CA LEU A 296 -21.11 -8.93 -6.37
C LEU A 296 -22.45 -9.42 -5.83
N ALA A 297 -23.57 -8.77 -6.15
CA ALA A 297 -24.89 -9.19 -5.72
C ALA A 297 -25.37 -10.46 -6.47
N THR A 298 -25.20 -10.49 -7.78
CA THR A 298 -25.76 -11.52 -8.67
C THR A 298 -24.76 -12.59 -9.10
N GLY A 299 -23.47 -12.31 -9.00
CA GLY A 299 -22.41 -13.16 -9.55
C GLY A 299 -22.22 -13.03 -11.07
N ALA A 300 -22.98 -12.14 -11.73
CA ALA A 300 -22.89 -11.93 -13.17
C ALA A 300 -21.51 -11.39 -13.56
N ARG A 301 -20.91 -11.98 -14.60
CA ARG A 301 -19.58 -11.63 -15.11
C ARG A 301 -19.73 -10.89 -16.43
N THR A 302 -19.09 -9.73 -16.55
CA THR A 302 -19.08 -8.92 -17.77
C THR A 302 -17.64 -8.69 -18.21
N PRO A 303 -17.21 -9.22 -19.37
CA PRO A 303 -15.87 -8.94 -19.90
C PRO A 303 -15.65 -7.45 -20.11
N LEU A 304 -14.50 -6.94 -19.68
CA LEU A 304 -14.05 -5.61 -20.06
C LEU A 304 -13.72 -5.64 -21.56
N ALA A 305 -14.23 -4.67 -22.31
CA ALA A 305 -13.99 -4.55 -23.74
C ALA A 305 -12.56 -4.04 -24.02
N ILE A 306 -11.58 -4.88 -23.72
CA ILE A 306 -10.17 -4.63 -23.98
C ILE A 306 -9.98 -4.57 -25.51
N PRO A 307 -9.35 -3.50 -26.04
CA PRO A 307 -9.09 -3.41 -27.47
C PRO A 307 -8.27 -4.62 -27.98
N PRO A 308 -8.61 -5.21 -29.14
CA PRO A 308 -7.89 -6.37 -29.66
C PRO A 308 -6.38 -6.14 -29.79
N GLY A 309 -5.58 -7.16 -29.45
CA GLY A 309 -4.12 -7.14 -29.50
C GLY A 309 -3.47 -6.33 -28.37
N ARG A 310 -4.17 -6.14 -27.25
CA ARG A 310 -3.67 -5.40 -26.09
C ARG A 310 -3.98 -6.08 -24.76
N GLY A 311 -3.08 -5.87 -23.81
CA GLY A 311 -3.25 -6.15 -22.39
C GLY A 311 -3.44 -4.85 -21.62
N CYS A 312 -4.29 -4.83 -20.60
CA CYS A 312 -4.62 -3.63 -19.83
C CYS A 312 -4.53 -3.84 -18.32
N ASP A 313 -3.48 -3.40 -17.66
CA ASP A 313 -3.37 -3.53 -16.20
C ASP A 313 -4.32 -2.53 -15.51
N VAL A 314 -5.25 -3.04 -14.70
CA VAL A 314 -6.25 -2.24 -13.99
C VAL A 314 -5.54 -1.41 -12.92
N VAL A 315 -5.76 -0.10 -12.95
CA VAL A 315 -5.22 0.80 -11.92
C VAL A 315 -6.16 0.80 -10.72
N ALA A 316 -7.38 1.32 -10.90
CA ALA A 316 -8.45 1.33 -9.88
C ALA A 316 -9.78 1.79 -10.49
N TRP A 317 -10.85 1.76 -9.70
CA TRP A 317 -12.11 2.42 -10.02
C TRP A 317 -12.02 3.93 -9.82
N LEU A 318 -12.38 4.72 -10.84
CA LEU A 318 -12.52 6.18 -10.75
C LEU A 318 -13.82 6.58 -10.03
N ASP A 319 -14.87 5.81 -10.24
CA ASP A 319 -16.20 5.97 -9.67
C ASP A 319 -16.89 4.58 -9.68
N ALA A 320 -18.15 4.48 -9.26
CA ALA A 320 -18.91 3.22 -9.22
C ALA A 320 -19.08 2.50 -10.59
N THR A 321 -18.72 3.17 -11.69
CA THR A 321 -19.02 2.74 -13.06
C THR A 321 -17.85 2.85 -14.02
N SER A 322 -16.74 3.42 -13.58
CA SER A 322 -15.60 3.72 -14.43
C SER A 322 -14.33 3.16 -13.85
N ILE A 323 -13.54 2.50 -14.69
CA ILE A 323 -12.26 1.93 -14.31
C ILE A 323 -11.16 2.65 -15.07
N LEU A 324 -10.10 3.03 -14.37
CA LEU A 324 -8.86 3.47 -14.99
C LEU A 324 -7.93 2.26 -15.18
N ALA A 325 -7.34 2.14 -16.36
CA ALA A 325 -6.36 1.11 -16.67
C ALA A 325 -5.23 1.66 -17.54
N THR A 326 -4.10 0.96 -17.50
CA THR A 326 -2.96 1.21 -18.39
C THR A 326 -2.88 0.08 -19.41
N CYS A 327 -3.17 0.38 -20.67
CA CYS A 327 -3.20 -0.58 -21.76
C CYS A 327 -1.97 -0.49 -22.65
N ARG A 328 -1.43 -1.62 -23.09
CA ARG A 328 -0.25 -1.73 -23.97
C ARG A 328 -0.48 -2.80 -25.03
N ASP A 329 0.24 -2.71 -26.13
CA ASP A 329 0.21 -3.76 -27.16
C ASP A 329 0.71 -5.08 -26.58
N ASP A 330 -0.01 -6.16 -26.89
CA ASP A 330 0.42 -7.51 -26.53
C ASP A 330 1.61 -7.88 -27.37
N VAL A 331 2.71 -8.17 -26.69
CA VAL A 331 3.96 -8.62 -27.29
C VAL A 331 4.30 -9.96 -26.69
N ALA A 332 4.76 -10.89 -27.54
CA ALA A 332 5.27 -12.16 -27.04
C ALA A 332 6.37 -11.90 -25.99
N PRO A 333 6.43 -12.67 -24.89
CA PRO A 333 7.51 -12.54 -23.93
C PRO A 333 8.83 -12.87 -24.64
N THR A 334 9.64 -11.84 -24.88
CA THR A 334 10.91 -11.95 -25.62
C THR A 334 12.11 -12.19 -24.69
N GLY A 335 11.90 -12.19 -23.37
CA GLY A 335 12.96 -12.18 -22.36
C GLY A 335 13.68 -10.84 -22.22
N GLU A 336 13.48 -9.90 -23.15
CA GLU A 336 13.99 -8.54 -23.06
C GLU A 336 13.07 -7.64 -22.21
N ARG A 337 13.65 -6.62 -21.56
CA ARG A 337 12.86 -5.58 -20.90
C ARG A 337 12.05 -4.81 -21.93
N GLN A 338 10.75 -4.75 -21.72
CA GLN A 338 9.84 -3.98 -22.55
C GLN A 338 9.42 -2.71 -21.82
N TYR A 339 9.68 -1.58 -22.44
CA TYR A 339 9.28 -0.27 -21.94
C TYR A 339 7.89 0.09 -22.48
N LEU A 340 7.05 0.75 -21.68
CA LEU A 340 5.67 1.07 -22.05
C LEU A 340 5.59 1.95 -23.31
N GLU A 341 6.54 2.87 -23.51
CA GLU A 341 6.62 3.70 -24.71
C GLU A 341 6.91 2.88 -25.98
N ASP A 342 7.59 1.73 -25.85
CA ASP A 342 7.87 0.84 -26.98
C ASP A 342 6.65 -0.05 -27.30
N LEU A 343 5.69 -0.13 -26.38
CA LEU A 343 4.47 -0.96 -26.48
C LEU A 343 3.20 -0.15 -26.79
N ASN A 344 3.35 1.07 -27.34
CA ASN A 344 2.25 1.99 -27.64
C ASN A 344 1.25 2.12 -26.46
N ALA A 345 1.79 2.20 -25.24
CA ALA A 345 0.96 2.23 -24.04
C ALA A 345 0.05 3.47 -23.99
N ARG A 346 -1.11 3.33 -23.34
CA ARG A 346 -2.11 4.37 -23.19
C ARG A 346 -2.88 4.20 -21.89
N VAL A 347 -3.28 5.32 -21.31
CA VAL A 347 -4.22 5.33 -20.18
C VAL A 347 -5.63 5.30 -20.75
N VAL A 348 -6.44 4.37 -20.28
CA VAL A 348 -7.80 4.11 -20.77
C VAL A 348 -8.78 4.18 -19.61
N ARG A 349 -9.94 4.79 -19.85
CA ARG A 349 -11.11 4.71 -18.99
C ARG A 349 -12.08 3.69 -19.60
N PHE A 350 -12.47 2.68 -18.83
CA PHE A 350 -13.55 1.77 -19.19
C PHE A 350 -14.84 2.22 -18.51
N ASP A 351 -15.95 2.25 -19.25
CA ASP A 351 -17.30 2.45 -18.72
C ASP A 351 -18.00 1.08 -18.65
N VAL A 352 -18.26 0.61 -17.43
CA VAL A 352 -18.80 -0.74 -17.22
C VAL A 352 -20.28 -0.86 -17.55
N ARG A 353 -21.01 0.26 -17.67
CA ARG A 353 -22.44 0.25 -18.01
C ARG A 353 -22.65 0.05 -19.50
N THR A 354 -21.83 0.73 -20.30
CA THR A 354 -21.90 0.69 -21.76
C THR A 354 -20.99 -0.37 -22.37
N GLY A 355 -20.02 -0.88 -21.60
CA GLY A 355 -18.91 -1.68 -22.12
C GLY A 355 -17.95 -0.86 -22.99
N GLY A 356 -18.09 0.47 -22.99
CA GLY A 356 -17.25 1.36 -23.78
C GLY A 356 -15.87 1.54 -23.16
N SER A 357 -14.89 1.90 -24.00
CA SER A 357 -13.59 2.38 -23.54
C SER A 357 -13.26 3.72 -24.20
N GLN A 358 -12.62 4.60 -23.44
CA GLN A 358 -12.17 5.91 -23.87
C GLN A 358 -10.67 6.02 -23.60
N LYS A 359 -9.90 6.34 -24.64
CA LYS A 359 -8.50 6.74 -24.47
C LYS A 359 -8.45 8.07 -23.71
N VAL A 360 -7.78 8.08 -22.56
CA VAL A 360 -7.54 9.31 -21.79
C VAL A 360 -6.31 10.03 -22.32
N ARG A 361 -5.19 9.31 -22.49
CA ARG A 361 -3.98 9.83 -23.13
C ARG A 361 -3.07 8.70 -23.62
N ASP A 362 -2.21 9.03 -24.57
CA ASP A 362 -1.07 8.18 -24.94
C ASP A 362 0.04 8.30 -23.89
N VAL A 363 0.85 7.25 -23.73
CA VAL A 363 2.04 7.26 -22.88
C VAL A 363 3.25 7.51 -23.78
N VAL A 364 4.02 8.55 -23.47
CA VAL A 364 5.28 8.85 -24.15
C VAL A 364 6.47 8.77 -23.19
N ALA A 365 7.68 8.72 -23.74
CA ALA A 365 8.90 8.67 -22.94
C ALA A 365 8.98 9.87 -21.97
N GLY A 366 9.20 9.57 -20.69
CA GLY A 366 9.25 10.56 -19.60
C GLY A 366 7.92 10.81 -18.89
N ASP A 367 6.79 10.29 -19.40
CA ASP A 367 5.50 10.40 -18.70
C ASP A 367 5.50 9.64 -17.37
N LEU A 368 4.77 10.17 -16.40
CA LEU A 368 4.31 9.40 -15.23
C LEU A 368 3.16 8.51 -15.71
N VAL A 369 3.18 7.21 -15.41
CA VAL A 369 2.09 6.30 -15.79
C VAL A 369 1.42 5.75 -14.54
N PRO A 370 0.09 5.90 -14.39
CA PRO A 370 -0.58 5.41 -13.19
C PRO A 370 -0.52 3.89 -13.15
N ALA A 371 -0.20 3.35 -11.99
CA ALA A 371 -0.19 1.92 -11.73
C ALA A 371 -0.61 1.67 -10.27
N ARG A 372 -1.35 0.59 -10.02
CA ARG A 372 -1.86 0.20 -8.69
C ARG A 372 -2.46 1.38 -7.93
N GLY A 373 -3.75 1.63 -8.17
CA GLY A 373 -4.48 2.71 -7.54
C GLY A 373 -5.33 2.27 -6.35
N ARG A 374 -5.78 3.27 -5.61
CA ARG A 374 -6.89 3.20 -4.66
C ARG A 374 -7.81 4.37 -4.93
N TRP A 375 -9.11 4.12 -4.87
CA TRP A 375 -10.11 5.16 -5.01
C TRP A 375 -10.03 6.10 -3.79
N LEU A 376 -10.04 7.41 -4.05
CA LEU A 376 -10.06 8.43 -2.99
C LEU A 376 -11.44 9.09 -2.93
N GLN A 377 -11.93 9.52 -4.09
CA GLN A 377 -13.25 10.11 -4.30
C GLN A 377 -13.59 10.03 -5.79
N ASP A 378 -14.83 10.35 -6.18
CA ASP A 378 -15.24 10.30 -7.58
C ASP A 378 -14.30 11.09 -8.51
N GLY A 379 -13.80 10.39 -9.52
CA GLY A 379 -12.86 10.91 -10.51
C GLY A 379 -11.42 11.08 -10.02
N SER A 380 -11.12 10.75 -8.76
CA SER A 380 -9.79 10.93 -8.16
C SER A 380 -9.25 9.67 -7.50
N LEU A 381 -7.98 9.37 -7.75
CA LEU A 381 -7.29 8.20 -7.20
C LEU A 381 -6.00 8.60 -6.52
N VAL A 382 -5.55 7.75 -5.62
CA VAL A 382 -4.16 7.69 -5.18
C VAL A 382 -3.51 6.57 -5.96
N VAL A 383 -2.41 6.84 -6.65
CA VAL A 383 -1.75 5.87 -7.51
C VAL A 383 -0.25 5.86 -7.25
N GLY A 384 0.35 4.67 -7.39
CA GLY A 384 1.78 4.57 -7.66
C GLY A 384 2.09 4.96 -9.11
N ARG A 385 3.38 5.07 -9.41
CA ARG A 385 3.86 5.27 -10.78
C ARG A 385 4.57 4.01 -11.28
N ALA A 386 4.19 3.51 -12.45
CA ALA A 386 4.98 2.47 -13.12
C ALA A 386 6.36 3.02 -13.55
N PRO A 387 7.49 2.37 -13.18
CA PRO A 387 8.84 2.77 -13.60
C PRO A 387 9.16 2.36 -15.06
N LEU A 388 8.14 2.08 -15.87
CA LEU A 388 8.31 1.36 -17.13
C LEU A 388 8.66 2.25 -18.33
N THR A 389 9.36 3.38 -18.14
CA THR A 389 9.98 4.10 -19.26
C THR A 389 11.50 4.01 -19.20
N ARG A 390 12.18 4.11 -20.34
CA ARG A 390 13.66 4.00 -20.44
C ARG A 390 14.39 4.97 -19.52
N ALA A 391 13.75 6.08 -19.17
CA ALA A 391 14.26 7.05 -18.20
C ALA A 391 14.36 6.48 -16.77
N PHE A 392 13.66 5.38 -16.46
CA PHE A 392 13.43 4.87 -15.11
C PHE A 392 13.63 3.35 -15.00
N ALA A 393 14.61 2.80 -15.70
CA ALA A 393 14.94 1.36 -15.75
C ALA A 393 15.47 0.75 -14.42
N ASP A 394 15.07 1.29 -13.28
CA ASP A 394 15.32 0.75 -11.96
C ASP A 394 14.15 -0.23 -11.61
N CYS A 395 14.49 -1.38 -11.04
CA CYS A 395 13.65 -2.42 -10.45
C CYS A 395 12.11 -2.31 -10.46
N PHE A 396 11.44 -3.27 -11.11
CA PHE A 396 9.98 -3.25 -11.36
C PHE A 396 9.10 -3.68 -10.19
N ASP A 397 9.64 -4.33 -9.16
CA ASP A 397 8.80 -5.22 -8.35
C ASP A 397 8.35 -4.68 -7.00
N VAL A 398 8.84 -3.53 -6.50
CA VAL A 398 8.60 -3.24 -5.07
C VAL A 398 8.29 -1.80 -4.66
N CYS A 399 8.96 -0.76 -5.20
CA CYS A 399 8.64 0.64 -4.86
C CYS A 399 8.45 1.51 -6.11
N TRP A 400 7.36 2.29 -6.13
CA TRP A 400 6.81 2.90 -7.35
C TRP A 400 7.28 4.35 -7.59
N GLY A 401 8.38 4.76 -6.94
CA GLY A 401 8.99 6.08 -7.15
C GLY A 401 8.06 7.27 -6.84
N GLY A 402 7.17 7.11 -5.85
CA GLY A 402 6.27 8.17 -5.38
C GLY A 402 4.80 7.76 -5.26
N ALA A 403 4.05 8.56 -4.50
CA ALA A 403 2.58 8.59 -4.52
C ALA A 403 2.10 9.80 -5.33
N TYR A 404 1.04 9.61 -6.09
CA TYR A 404 0.48 10.64 -6.94
C TYR A 404 -1.05 10.66 -6.79
N LEU A 405 -1.61 11.86 -6.85
CA LEU A 405 -3.05 12.03 -7.06
C LEU A 405 -3.31 12.00 -8.56
N TRP A 406 -4.17 11.09 -8.99
CA TRP A 406 -4.72 11.11 -10.34
C TRP A 406 -6.02 11.88 -10.33
N SER A 407 -6.16 12.89 -11.18
CA SER A 407 -7.43 13.59 -11.41
C SER A 407 -7.49 14.17 -12.82
N ALA A 408 -8.64 14.05 -13.46
CA ALA A 408 -8.93 14.63 -14.78
C ALA A 408 -7.86 14.32 -15.87
N GLY A 409 -7.26 13.12 -15.85
CA GLY A 409 -6.25 12.73 -16.84
C GLY A 409 -4.80 13.09 -16.49
N SER A 410 -4.59 13.74 -15.34
CA SER A 410 -3.28 14.21 -14.89
C SER A 410 -2.84 13.52 -13.59
N MET A 411 -1.52 13.41 -13.40
CA MET A 411 -0.90 12.95 -12.16
C MET A 411 -0.21 14.14 -11.51
N THR A 412 -0.58 14.46 -10.27
CA THR A 412 0.12 15.43 -9.43
C THR A 412 0.81 14.69 -8.29
N PRO A 413 2.11 14.89 -8.07
CA PRO A 413 2.81 14.25 -6.97
C PRO A 413 2.15 14.64 -5.65
N VAL A 414 1.89 13.65 -4.80
CA VAL A 414 1.63 13.92 -3.38
C VAL A 414 2.96 14.43 -2.84
N THR A 415 3.07 15.76 -2.73
CA THR A 415 4.31 16.40 -2.30
C THR A 415 4.18 16.62 -0.80
N PRO A 416 4.83 15.78 0.01
CA PRO A 416 4.86 16.03 1.44
C PRO A 416 5.55 17.38 1.68
N ALA A 417 5.07 18.13 2.68
CA ALA A 417 5.66 19.42 3.05
C ALA A 417 7.15 19.28 3.42
N GLU A 418 7.54 18.10 3.88
CA GLU A 418 8.92 17.71 4.18
C GLU A 418 9.31 16.48 3.35
N PRO A 419 10.54 16.38 2.82
CA PRO A 419 10.97 15.21 2.06
C PRO A 419 10.96 13.95 2.93
N LEU A 420 10.32 12.89 2.45
CA LEU A 420 10.37 11.58 3.07
C LEU A 420 11.78 10.98 2.92
N PRO A 421 12.26 10.19 3.89
CA PRO A 421 13.63 9.68 3.87
C PRO A 421 13.87 8.63 2.79
N ASP A 422 12.82 7.93 2.36
CA ASP A 422 12.88 6.81 1.42
C ASP A 422 11.80 6.94 0.32
N ASP A 423 11.92 6.10 -0.72
CA ASP A 423 10.94 6.03 -1.80
C ASP A 423 9.59 5.50 -1.31
N ILE A 424 8.51 6.03 -1.87
CA ILE A 424 7.16 5.56 -1.60
C ILE A 424 6.92 4.23 -2.32
N CYS A 425 6.60 3.20 -1.55
CA CYS A 425 6.33 1.86 -2.05
C CYS A 425 4.84 1.57 -2.20
N SER A 426 4.00 2.14 -1.34
CA SER A 426 2.56 2.05 -1.47
C SER A 426 1.89 3.26 -0.84
N ALA A 427 0.71 3.58 -1.34
CA ALA A 427 -0.13 4.63 -0.79
C ALA A 427 -1.58 4.23 -0.90
N ARG A 428 -2.37 4.59 0.11
CA ARG A 428 -3.80 4.33 0.17
C ARG A 428 -4.51 5.43 0.95
N PRO A 429 -5.82 5.62 0.73
CA PRO A 429 -6.62 6.48 1.59
C PRO A 429 -6.50 6.05 3.05
N GLY A 430 -6.47 7.04 3.94
CA GLY A 430 -6.63 6.89 5.38
C GLY A 430 -7.64 7.93 5.89
N GLY A 431 -7.95 7.90 7.18
CA GLY A 431 -9.04 8.66 7.81
C GLY A 431 -9.19 10.09 7.30
N ASP A 432 -8.15 10.90 7.45
CA ASP A 432 -8.16 12.32 7.02
C ASP A 432 -7.23 12.60 5.83
N GLY A 433 -6.68 11.58 5.17
CA GLY A 433 -5.65 11.79 4.15
C GLY A 433 -5.15 10.50 3.52
N LEU A 434 -3.83 10.33 3.46
CA LEU A 434 -3.19 9.12 2.94
C LEU A 434 -2.34 8.44 3.99
N LEU A 435 -2.37 7.12 3.99
CA LEU A 435 -1.29 6.32 4.53
C LEU A 435 -0.31 5.98 3.42
N VAL A 436 0.94 6.33 3.64
CA VAL A 436 2.05 6.13 2.71
C VAL A 436 3.09 5.26 3.38
N ARG A 437 3.43 4.15 2.73
CA ARG A 437 4.55 3.31 3.14
C ARG A 437 5.78 3.68 2.32
N THR A 438 6.86 4.05 2.98
CA THR A 438 8.17 4.21 2.35
C THR A 438 9.06 3.03 2.65
N GLY A 439 10.05 2.79 1.81
CA GLY A 439 11.03 1.75 2.00
C GLY A 439 12.04 1.68 0.87
N TYR A 440 13.14 0.99 1.11
CA TYR A 440 14.21 0.86 0.14
C TYR A 440 14.28 -0.59 -0.36
N LEU A 441 13.35 -0.97 -1.22
CA LEU A 441 13.33 -2.32 -1.77
C LEU A 441 14.00 -2.28 -3.14
N SER A 442 15.33 -2.42 -3.16
CA SER A 442 16.05 -2.69 -4.40
C SER A 442 15.90 -4.18 -4.75
N CYS A 443 15.79 -4.54 -6.03
CA CYS A 443 15.44 -5.92 -6.47
C CYS A 443 16.36 -7.04 -5.95
N TYR A 444 17.54 -6.67 -5.43
CA TYR A 444 18.63 -7.61 -5.21
C TYR A 444 19.35 -7.38 -3.88
N GLU A 445 18.99 -6.34 -3.12
CA GLU A 445 19.55 -6.16 -1.78
C GLU A 445 18.62 -6.80 -0.77
N GLU A 446 19.22 -7.42 0.25
CA GLU A 446 18.49 -8.09 1.31
C GLU A 446 17.48 -7.11 1.95
N PRO A 447 16.33 -7.60 2.47
CA PRO A 447 15.26 -6.81 3.09
C PRO A 447 15.65 -5.92 4.30
N GLY A 448 16.93 -5.62 4.53
CA GLY A 448 17.44 -4.86 5.67
C GLY A 448 17.18 -3.36 5.63
N SER A 449 16.21 -2.89 4.85
CA SER A 449 15.96 -1.48 4.66
C SER A 449 14.65 -1.01 5.29
N SER A 450 14.65 0.27 5.60
CA SER A 450 13.75 0.97 6.50
C SER A 450 12.33 1.12 5.96
N SER A 451 11.44 0.16 6.24
CA SER A 451 10.01 0.38 5.97
C SER A 451 9.39 1.31 7.02
N GLN A 452 8.93 2.48 6.61
CA GLN A 452 8.18 3.42 7.46
C GLN A 452 6.76 3.60 6.96
N VAL A 453 5.88 3.99 7.88
CA VAL A 453 4.52 4.40 7.54
C VAL A 453 4.32 5.85 7.96
N TRP A 454 3.78 6.62 7.04
CA TRP A 454 3.52 8.05 7.16
C TRP A 454 2.04 8.30 6.92
N SER A 455 1.49 9.26 7.65
CA SER A 455 0.21 9.87 7.34
C SER A 455 0.48 11.18 6.60
N VAL A 456 -0.26 11.43 5.53
CA VAL A 456 -0.15 12.65 4.72
C VAL A 456 -1.52 13.30 4.66
N ASP A 457 -1.64 14.49 5.23
CA ASP A 457 -2.84 15.32 5.08
C ASP A 457 -2.89 15.88 3.67
N LEU A 458 -3.95 15.57 2.92
CA LEU A 458 -4.05 15.95 1.52
C LEU A 458 -4.25 17.45 1.29
N ALA A 459 -4.83 18.16 2.27
CA ALA A 459 -5.14 19.58 2.14
C ALA A 459 -3.91 20.47 2.33
N SER A 460 -3.08 20.15 3.32
CA SER A 460 -1.88 20.92 3.70
C SER A 460 -0.58 20.30 3.19
N GLY A 461 -0.59 19.02 2.81
CA GLY A 461 0.62 18.24 2.54
C GLY A 461 1.42 17.91 3.81
N ALA A 462 0.91 18.22 5.00
CA ALA A 462 1.58 17.93 6.25
C ALA A 462 1.79 16.41 6.39
N VAL A 463 3.00 16.03 6.79
CA VAL A 463 3.35 14.64 7.03
C VAL A 463 3.59 14.39 8.50
N ARG A 464 3.19 13.20 8.94
CA ARG A 464 3.45 12.72 10.30
C ARG A 464 3.88 11.26 10.25
N PRO A 465 5.00 10.89 10.89
CA PRO A 465 5.37 9.50 11.03
C PRO A 465 4.31 8.79 11.87
N VAL A 466 3.78 7.70 11.34
CA VAL A 466 2.83 6.83 12.03
C VAL A 466 3.61 5.73 12.74
N GLY A 467 4.63 5.17 12.09
CA GLY A 467 5.56 4.20 12.66
C GLY A 467 7.00 4.47 12.19
N PRO A 468 7.96 4.70 13.11
CA PRO A 468 9.34 4.99 12.77
C PRO A 468 10.08 3.76 12.24
N THR A 469 11.16 4.00 11.50
CA THR A 469 12.14 2.97 11.12
C THR A 469 12.86 2.43 12.33
N LEU A 470 13.18 1.14 12.27
CA LEU A 470 14.12 0.51 13.17
C LEU A 470 15.37 0.16 12.37
N GLY A 471 16.46 0.90 12.63
CA GLY A 471 17.56 1.10 11.70
C GLY A 471 18.77 0.17 11.86
N GLU A 472 18.63 -1.04 12.39
CA GLU A 472 19.77 -1.95 12.59
C GLU A 472 19.49 -3.38 12.10
N ALA A 473 20.55 -4.14 11.78
CA ALA A 473 20.44 -5.54 11.39
C ALA A 473 19.76 -6.36 12.51
N GLY A 474 18.63 -6.99 12.19
CA GLY A 474 17.76 -7.67 13.17
C GLY A 474 16.58 -6.84 13.67
N ALA A 475 16.40 -5.62 13.16
CA ALA A 475 15.26 -4.77 13.46
C ALA A 475 13.94 -5.31 12.90
N LEU A 476 12.85 -5.05 13.64
CA LEU A 476 11.50 -5.28 13.16
C LEU A 476 11.11 -4.18 12.16
N GLY A 477 10.46 -4.54 11.06
CA GLY A 477 9.90 -3.57 10.12
C GLY A 477 8.38 -3.52 10.24
N VAL A 478 7.77 -2.41 9.83
CA VAL A 478 6.30 -2.33 9.72
C VAL A 478 5.85 -3.28 8.61
N ALA A 479 5.21 -4.38 8.99
CA ALA A 479 4.66 -5.38 8.09
C ALA A 479 3.31 -4.92 7.51
N TRP A 480 2.48 -4.33 8.36
CA TRP A 480 1.16 -3.81 8.01
C TRP A 480 0.77 -2.63 8.91
N ALA A 481 -0.21 -1.86 8.44
CA ALA A 481 -0.84 -0.77 9.18
C ALA A 481 -2.35 -0.86 8.98
N ALA A 482 -3.17 -0.52 9.96
CA ALA A 482 -4.63 -0.50 9.83
C ALA A 482 -5.18 0.72 10.55
N GLU A 483 -6.13 1.43 9.94
CA GLU A 483 -6.91 2.46 10.62
C GLU A 483 -8.32 1.94 10.88
N PRO A 484 -9.07 2.52 11.83
CA PRO A 484 -10.46 2.16 12.07
C PRO A 484 -11.30 2.23 10.78
N GLY A 485 -11.89 1.09 10.40
CA GLY A 485 -12.73 0.93 9.21
C GLY A 485 -11.98 0.55 7.93
N ASP A 486 -10.66 0.34 7.99
CA ASP A 486 -9.84 -0.06 6.84
C ASP A 486 -9.25 -1.48 7.02
N SER A 487 -8.82 -2.06 5.91
CA SER A 487 -8.02 -3.28 5.87
C SER A 487 -6.58 -3.04 6.36
N GLY A 488 -5.88 -4.08 6.81
CA GLY A 488 -4.48 -3.93 7.27
C GLY A 488 -3.42 -4.09 6.17
N SER A 489 -3.76 -4.78 5.08
CA SER A 489 -2.81 -5.17 4.02
C SER A 489 -2.54 -4.04 3.01
N TRP A 490 -1.28 -3.88 2.59
CA TRP A 490 -0.83 -2.88 1.61
C TRP A 490 -1.10 -3.24 0.15
#